data_AF-A0A850GB87-F1
#
_entry.id   AF-A0A850GB87-F1
#
_cell.length_a   1.000
_cell.length_b   1.000
_cell.length_c   1.000
_cell.angle_alpha   90.00
_cell.angle_beta   90.00
_cell.angle_gamma   90.00
#
_symmetry.space_group_name_H-M   'P 1'
#
loop_
_entity.id
_entity.type
_entity.pdbx_description
1 polymer ?
#
loop_
_entity_poly.entity_id
_entity_poly.type
_entity_poly.pdbx_seq_one_letter_code
_entity_poly.pdbx_strand_id
1 'polypeptide(L)'
;MTSLASRSRPLGPLAAALALLALSACKTTTTTSETVGPAEPARRAAQSFVHCVESEGGGCVRRDPKQGSWDAFSLLNWLGAGSPTSILRSLQRELEHHRDPLSIQDRLVVQAGRFREPLRGAECKPESAAPMTEVLPKLVARVQTRMEGLGLWRNDLAAVVDALKGEVEDGLSDGWLVHMTCYGDPYEIWVATALEEERQVVVGMLTMLPPWLGGHQPSEEVVEGRLRTRTPSSSTTLGVVREGTIDSNWLPLAVEEF
;
A
#
# COMPACT_ATOMS: atom_id res chain seq x y z
N MET A 1 -47.01 -9.78 -39.84
CA MET A 1 -47.90 -10.95 -39.64
C MET A 1 -47.39 -12.07 -40.54
N THR A 2 -46.60 -12.98 -40.00
CA THR A 2 -46.23 -14.25 -40.65
C THR A 2 -45.87 -15.24 -39.56
N SER A 3 -46.70 -16.28 -39.49
CA SER A 3 -46.72 -17.40 -38.55
C SER A 3 -46.01 -18.59 -39.20
N LEU A 4 -45.14 -19.30 -38.46
CA LEU A 4 -44.61 -20.64 -38.78
C LEU A 4 -44.16 -21.28 -37.43
N ALA A 5 -45.03 -22.08 -36.79
CA ALA A 5 -45.03 -23.55 -36.79
C ALA A 5 -43.75 -24.18 -36.18
N SER A 6 -43.77 -24.56 -34.89
CA SER A 6 -44.21 -25.87 -34.37
C SER A 6 -43.45 -27.07 -34.96
N ARG A 7 -42.49 -27.60 -34.20
CA ARG A 7 -42.10 -29.03 -34.20
C ARG A 7 -41.70 -29.47 -32.80
N SER A 8 -42.68 -29.97 -32.07
CA SER A 8 -42.49 -30.91 -30.97
C SER A 8 -42.07 -32.27 -31.54
N ARG A 9 -41.02 -32.88 -30.97
CA ARG A 9 -40.69 -34.30 -31.18
C ARG A 9 -40.70 -35.03 -29.83
N PRO A 10 -41.18 -36.29 -29.82
CA PRO A 10 -41.64 -36.96 -28.61
C PRO A 10 -40.52 -37.69 -27.86
N LEU A 11 -40.81 -37.92 -26.58
CA LEU A 11 -40.13 -38.82 -25.66
C LEU A 11 -40.03 -40.24 -26.22
N GLY A 12 -38.83 -40.82 -26.10
CA GLY A 12 -38.61 -42.27 -26.09
C GLY A 12 -37.89 -42.64 -24.79
N PRO A 13 -38.48 -43.47 -23.91
CA PRO A 13 -37.81 -43.99 -22.73
C PRO A 13 -37.17 -45.33 -23.08
N LEU A 14 -35.87 -45.50 -22.89
CA LEU A 14 -35.23 -46.82 -22.79
C LEU A 14 -33.74 -46.66 -22.45
N ALA A 15 -33.38 -47.07 -21.23
CA ALA A 15 -32.19 -47.85 -20.89
C ALA A 15 -31.72 -47.49 -19.47
N ALA A 16 -32.37 -48.12 -18.49
CA ALA A 16 -31.72 -48.40 -17.22
C ALA A 16 -30.53 -49.33 -17.49
N ALA A 17 -29.32 -48.87 -17.23
CA ALA A 17 -28.15 -49.71 -17.07
C ALA A 17 -27.37 -49.21 -15.85
N LEU A 18 -27.37 -50.04 -14.81
CA LEU A 18 -26.50 -49.95 -13.65
C LEU A 18 -25.04 -49.79 -14.11
N ALA A 19 -24.39 -48.75 -13.60
CA ALA A 19 -22.95 -48.76 -13.33
C ALA A 19 -22.71 -48.01 -12.01
N LEU A 20 -23.05 -48.70 -10.92
CA LEU A 20 -22.37 -48.52 -9.64
C LEU A 20 -20.88 -48.80 -9.85
N LEU A 21 -20.04 -48.09 -9.09
CA LEU A 21 -18.58 -48.21 -8.96
C LEU A 21 -17.74 -47.22 -9.78
N ALA A 22 -17.84 -45.94 -9.42
CA ALA A 22 -16.67 -45.08 -9.32
C ALA A 22 -16.90 -44.02 -8.24
N LEU A 23 -17.19 -44.45 -7.01
CA LEU A 23 -16.82 -43.67 -5.83
C LEU A 23 -15.30 -43.76 -5.73
N SER A 24 -14.59 -43.09 -6.66
CA SER A 24 -13.20 -42.75 -6.45
C SER A 24 -13.20 -41.94 -5.17
N ALA A 25 -12.68 -42.54 -4.12
CA ALA A 25 -12.34 -41.86 -2.90
C ALA A 25 -11.47 -40.66 -3.29
N CYS A 26 -12.10 -39.49 -3.45
CA CYS A 26 -11.47 -38.24 -3.08
C CYS A 26 -11.14 -38.46 -1.61
N LYS A 27 -9.92 -38.95 -1.35
CA LYS A 27 -9.25 -38.66 -0.10
C LYS A 27 -9.36 -37.16 -0.01
N THR A 28 -10.29 -36.71 0.82
CA THR A 28 -10.23 -35.38 1.39
C THR A 28 -8.88 -35.40 2.07
N THR A 29 -7.86 -34.95 1.35
CA THR A 29 -6.63 -34.51 1.97
C THR A 29 -7.11 -33.32 2.76
N THR A 30 -7.59 -33.57 3.98
CA THR A 30 -7.51 -32.61 5.06
C THR A 30 -6.02 -32.40 5.24
N THR A 31 -5.45 -31.61 4.33
CA THR A 31 -4.34 -30.74 4.66
C THR A 31 -4.83 -30.04 5.92
N THR A 32 -4.30 -30.49 7.05
CA THR A 32 -4.26 -29.70 8.28
C THR A 32 -4.08 -28.27 7.83
N SER A 33 -5.13 -27.47 8.00
CA SER A 33 -5.08 -26.04 7.70
C SER A 33 -3.82 -25.57 8.40
N GLU A 34 -2.77 -25.27 7.63
CA GLU A 34 -1.62 -24.58 8.20
C GLU A 34 -2.23 -23.37 8.90
N THR A 35 -1.98 -23.26 10.19
CA THR A 35 -2.43 -22.12 10.97
C THR A 35 -1.85 -20.90 10.28
N VAL A 36 -2.74 -20.24 9.54
CA VAL A 36 -2.44 -19.07 8.75
C VAL A 36 -1.81 -18.05 9.71
N GLY A 37 -0.58 -17.63 9.44
CA GLY A 37 0.14 -16.71 10.31
C GLY A 37 -0.65 -15.41 10.53
N PRO A 38 -0.44 -14.69 11.64
CA PRO A 38 -1.24 -13.52 12.00
C PRO A 38 -1.17 -12.37 10.97
N ALA A 39 -0.10 -12.33 10.17
CA ALA A 39 0.09 -11.34 9.11
C ALA A 39 -0.61 -11.67 7.78
N GLU A 40 -1.07 -12.90 7.57
CA GLU A 40 -1.59 -13.34 6.28
C GLU A 40 -2.88 -12.60 5.84
N PRO A 41 -3.84 -12.29 6.73
CA PRO A 41 -4.98 -11.45 6.33
C PRO A 41 -4.52 -10.08 5.79
N ALA A 42 -3.49 -9.47 6.39
CA ALA A 42 -2.95 -8.20 5.93
C ALA A 42 -2.24 -8.35 4.58
N ARG A 43 -1.44 -9.41 4.38
CA ARG A 43 -0.78 -9.72 3.10
C ARG A 43 -1.79 -9.89 1.97
N ARG A 44 -2.89 -10.62 2.21
CA ARG A 44 -3.97 -10.80 1.24
C ARG A 44 -4.70 -9.49 0.94
N ALA A 45 -4.97 -8.68 1.96
CA ALA A 45 -5.57 -7.35 1.77
C ALA A 45 -4.67 -6.44 0.92
N ALA A 46 -3.36 -6.41 1.21
CA ALA A 46 -2.38 -5.64 0.44
C ALA A 46 -2.29 -6.10 -1.01
N GLN A 47 -2.21 -7.41 -1.25
CA GLN A 47 -2.18 -7.97 -2.60
C GLN A 47 -3.47 -7.67 -3.37
N SER A 48 -4.63 -7.83 -2.74
CA SER A 48 -5.93 -7.50 -3.34
C SER A 48 -6.02 -6.02 -3.70
N PHE A 49 -5.50 -5.14 -2.85
CA PHE A 49 -5.46 -3.71 -3.10
C PHE A 49 -4.57 -3.37 -4.29
N VAL A 50 -3.37 -3.94 -4.38
CA VAL A 50 -2.47 -3.73 -5.54
C VAL A 50 -3.13 -4.17 -6.84
N HIS A 51 -3.77 -5.34 -6.88
CA HIS A 51 -4.51 -5.79 -8.06
C HIS A 51 -5.69 -4.88 -8.42
N CYS A 52 -6.34 -4.29 -7.43
CA CYS A 52 -7.34 -3.26 -7.68
C CYS A 52 -6.67 -2.04 -8.32
N VAL A 53 -5.58 -1.52 -7.75
CA VAL A 53 -4.88 -0.33 -8.26
C VAL A 53 -4.41 -0.54 -9.71
N GLU A 54 -3.92 -1.73 -10.06
CA GLU A 54 -3.61 -2.11 -11.45
C GLU A 54 -4.82 -1.92 -12.39
N SER A 55 -6.01 -2.25 -11.90
CA SER A 55 -7.25 -2.25 -12.69
C SER A 55 -7.90 -0.86 -12.77
N GLU A 56 -8.10 -0.21 -11.62
CA GLU A 56 -8.93 1.00 -11.46
C GLU A 56 -8.14 2.23 -10.96
N GLY A 57 -6.87 2.07 -10.58
CA GLY A 57 -6.05 3.15 -10.02
C GLY A 57 -6.64 3.70 -8.72
N GLY A 58 -6.92 5.01 -8.71
CA GLY A 58 -7.48 5.69 -7.55
C GLY A 58 -8.90 5.24 -7.16
N GLY A 59 -9.64 4.60 -8.07
CA GLY A 59 -11.00 4.09 -7.80
C GLY A 59 -11.07 3.04 -6.67
N CYS A 60 -9.94 2.42 -6.35
CA CYS A 60 -9.82 1.41 -5.30
C CYS A 60 -9.80 1.95 -3.88
N VAL A 61 -9.55 3.25 -3.73
CA VAL A 61 -9.43 3.88 -2.43
C VAL A 61 -10.83 4.15 -1.88
N ARG A 62 -11.23 3.34 -0.91
CA ARG A 62 -12.47 3.54 -0.17
C ARG A 62 -12.24 4.55 0.94
N ARG A 63 -13.25 5.35 1.26
CA ARG A 63 -13.20 6.23 2.43
C ARG A 63 -13.17 5.39 3.71
N ASP A 64 -12.18 5.64 4.56
CA ASP A 64 -12.04 4.96 5.84
C ASP A 64 -11.53 5.96 6.89
N PRO A 65 -12.14 6.05 8.09
CA PRO A 65 -11.69 6.99 9.13
C PRO A 65 -10.23 6.75 9.56
N LYS A 66 -9.69 5.54 9.43
CA LYS A 66 -8.31 5.19 9.78
C LYS A 66 -7.27 5.71 8.78
N GLN A 67 -7.71 6.31 7.66
CA GLN A 67 -6.82 7.04 6.76
C GLN A 67 -6.16 8.24 7.47
N GLY A 68 -6.83 8.85 8.45
CA GLY A 68 -6.22 9.89 9.30
C GLY A 68 -5.02 9.35 10.06
N SER A 69 -5.17 8.22 10.75
CA SER A 69 -4.07 7.55 11.45
C SER A 69 -2.92 7.17 10.52
N TRP A 70 -3.21 6.79 9.28
CA TRP A 70 -2.16 6.57 8.27
C TRP A 70 -1.44 7.87 7.85
N ASP A 71 -2.18 8.96 7.66
CA ASP A 71 -1.58 10.26 7.34
C ASP A 71 -0.72 10.75 8.53
N ALA A 72 -1.13 10.52 9.77
CA ALA A 72 -0.33 10.79 10.96
C ALA A 72 0.99 10.00 10.96
N PHE A 73 0.94 8.70 10.63
CA PHE A 73 2.14 7.88 10.46
C PHE A 73 3.04 8.43 9.35
N SER A 74 2.46 8.83 8.23
CA SER A 74 3.18 9.39 7.08
C SER A 74 3.85 10.72 7.43
N LEU A 75 3.19 11.59 8.22
CA LEU A 75 3.77 12.83 8.74
C LEU A 75 4.92 12.57 9.71
N LEU A 76 4.78 11.61 10.62
CA LEU A 76 5.88 11.19 11.48
C LEU A 76 7.06 10.68 10.67
N ASN A 77 6.82 9.82 9.68
CA ASN A 77 7.87 9.33 8.78
C ASN A 77 8.56 10.48 8.04
N TRP A 78 7.78 11.44 7.56
CA TRP A 78 8.31 12.65 6.94
C TRP A 78 9.11 13.51 7.92
N LEU A 79 8.73 13.66 9.18
CA LEU A 79 9.57 14.33 10.17
C LEU A 79 10.89 13.57 10.40
N GLY A 80 10.83 12.23 10.41
CA GLY A 80 11.99 11.37 10.66
C GLY A 80 12.99 11.26 9.51
N ALA A 81 12.56 11.52 8.28
CA ALA A 81 13.37 11.38 7.07
C ALA A 81 13.51 12.69 6.27
N GLY A 82 12.50 13.57 6.33
CA GLY A 82 12.38 14.80 5.57
C GLY A 82 13.53 15.78 5.77
N SER A 83 13.83 16.55 4.73
CA SER A 83 14.81 17.62 4.77
C SER A 83 14.39 18.70 5.78
N PRO A 84 15.33 19.22 6.59
CA PRO A 84 15.02 20.22 7.63
C PRO A 84 14.31 21.46 7.07
N THR A 85 14.74 21.94 5.89
CA THR A 85 14.14 23.11 5.23
C THR A 85 12.69 22.86 4.84
N SER A 86 12.39 21.65 4.34
CA SER A 86 11.03 21.28 3.99
C SER A 86 10.13 21.21 5.22
N ILE A 87 10.64 20.65 6.31
CA ILE A 87 9.91 20.56 7.59
C ILE A 87 9.51 21.96 8.07
N LEU A 88 10.48 22.87 8.15
CA LEU A 88 10.24 24.23 8.62
C LEU A 88 9.26 25.03 7.74
N ARG A 89 9.25 24.79 6.42
CA ARG A 89 8.41 25.55 5.48
C ARG A 89 6.98 25.01 5.37
N SER A 90 6.79 23.70 5.57
CA SER A 90 5.55 23.05 5.19
C SER A 90 4.78 22.43 6.36
N LEU A 91 5.42 22.22 7.52
CA LEU A 91 4.80 21.48 8.63
C LEU A 91 3.42 22.01 9.00
N GLN A 92 3.27 23.33 9.14
CA GLN A 92 1.96 23.92 9.45
C GLN A 92 0.90 23.56 8.41
N ARG A 93 1.22 23.73 7.12
CA ARG A 93 0.30 23.41 6.03
C ARG A 93 -0.04 21.93 6.02
N GLU A 94 0.92 21.05 6.28
CA GLU A 94 0.66 19.61 6.32
C GLU A 94 -0.23 19.22 7.50
N LEU A 95 -0.04 19.82 8.67
CA LEU A 95 -0.94 19.65 9.82
C LEU A 95 -2.34 20.21 9.55
N GLU A 96 -2.46 21.28 8.75
CA GLU A 96 -3.77 21.81 8.32
C GLU A 96 -4.48 20.84 7.35
N HIS A 97 -3.76 20.24 6.40
CA HIS A 97 -4.32 19.23 5.51
C HIS A 97 -4.73 17.95 6.26
N HIS A 98 -3.92 17.54 7.23
CA HIS A 98 -4.20 16.38 8.08
C HIS A 98 -5.53 16.50 8.84
N ARG A 99 -5.97 17.72 9.15
CA ARG A 99 -7.26 17.97 9.83
C ARG A 99 -8.47 17.77 8.92
N ASP A 100 -8.29 17.65 7.62
CA ASP A 100 -9.37 17.44 6.66
C ASP A 100 -9.38 15.99 6.13
N PRO A 101 -10.34 15.16 6.56
CA PRO A 101 -10.46 13.77 6.10
C PRO A 101 -10.64 13.62 4.58
N LEU A 102 -11.22 14.63 3.90
CA LEU A 102 -11.38 14.59 2.45
C LEU A 102 -10.03 14.80 1.75
N SER A 103 -9.25 15.78 2.22
CA SER A 103 -7.89 16.02 1.73
C SER A 103 -6.98 14.79 1.89
N ILE A 104 -7.09 14.09 3.02
CA ILE A 104 -6.34 12.83 3.26
C ILE A 104 -6.74 11.76 2.24
N GLN A 105 -8.05 11.55 2.05
CA GLN A 105 -8.56 10.57 1.09
C GLN A 105 -8.11 10.90 -0.33
N ASP A 106 -8.26 12.15 -0.76
CA ASP A 106 -7.89 12.61 -2.09
C ASP A 106 -6.41 12.39 -2.38
N ARG A 107 -5.54 12.60 -1.38
CA ARG A 107 -4.09 12.31 -1.48
C ARG A 107 -3.86 10.84 -1.81
N LEU A 108 -4.50 9.93 -1.09
CA LEU A 108 -4.37 8.49 -1.32
C LEU A 108 -4.97 8.07 -2.67
N VAL A 109 -6.11 8.62 -3.08
CA VAL A 109 -6.73 8.39 -4.41
C VAL A 109 -5.77 8.80 -5.53
N VAL A 110 -5.23 10.01 -5.47
CA VAL A 110 -4.29 10.54 -6.46
C VAL A 110 -3.05 9.65 -6.52
N GLN A 111 -2.55 9.24 -5.37
CA GLN A 111 -1.37 8.40 -5.28
C GLN A 111 -1.61 7.02 -5.91
N ALA A 112 -2.66 6.30 -5.51
CA ALA A 112 -3.02 5.03 -6.13
C ALA A 112 -3.24 5.19 -7.65
N GLY A 113 -3.88 6.29 -8.08
CA GLY A 113 -4.04 6.62 -9.49
C GLY A 113 -2.72 6.74 -10.26
N ARG A 114 -1.69 7.35 -9.67
CA ARG A 114 -0.35 7.48 -10.27
C ARG A 114 0.36 6.14 -10.43
N PHE A 115 0.13 5.21 -9.50
CA PHE A 115 0.76 3.89 -9.53
C PHE A 115 0.02 2.85 -10.37
N ARG A 116 -1.15 3.18 -10.94
CA ARG A 116 -1.88 2.27 -11.82
C ARG A 116 -1.01 1.66 -12.94
N GLU A 117 -0.41 2.51 -13.77
CA GLU A 117 0.39 2.05 -14.91
C GLU A 117 1.70 1.38 -14.48
N PRO A 118 2.46 1.92 -13.50
CA PRO A 118 3.64 1.23 -12.94
C PRO A 118 3.38 -0.19 -12.42
N LEU A 119 2.21 -0.42 -11.80
CA LEU A 119 1.89 -1.73 -11.22
C LEU A 119 1.33 -2.72 -12.23
N ARG A 120 0.83 -2.21 -13.37
CA ARG A 120 0.16 -3.03 -14.37
C ARG A 120 1.11 -4.08 -14.96
N GLY A 121 0.86 -5.35 -14.62
CA GLY A 121 1.71 -6.47 -15.06
C GLY A 121 3.05 -6.55 -14.34
N ALA A 122 3.22 -5.82 -13.24
CA ALA A 122 4.45 -5.85 -12.45
C ALA A 122 4.55 -7.07 -11.52
N GLU A 123 3.49 -7.89 -11.43
CA GLU A 123 3.44 -9.15 -10.67
C GLU A 123 3.87 -9.01 -9.20
N CYS A 124 3.31 -8.02 -8.51
CA CYS A 124 3.66 -7.72 -7.12
C CYS A 124 3.26 -8.84 -6.15
N LYS A 125 4.16 -9.19 -5.22
CA LYS A 125 3.93 -10.20 -4.17
C LYS A 125 4.31 -9.67 -2.79
N PRO A 126 3.56 -10.03 -1.74
CA PRO A 126 3.94 -9.70 -0.37
C PRO A 126 5.19 -10.49 0.03
N GLU A 127 6.24 -9.79 0.44
CA GLU A 127 7.51 -10.38 0.87
C GLU A 127 7.59 -10.47 2.39
N SER A 128 7.27 -9.37 3.07
CA SER A 128 7.31 -9.26 4.52
C SER A 128 6.14 -8.45 5.05
N ALA A 129 5.89 -8.56 6.35
CA ALA A 129 4.86 -7.78 7.03
C ALA A 129 5.31 -7.52 8.47
N ALA A 130 5.29 -6.27 8.89
CA ALA A 130 5.65 -5.85 10.24
C ALA A 130 4.42 -5.25 10.94
N PRO A 131 4.13 -5.62 12.20
CA PRO A 131 3.03 -5.04 12.94
C PRO A 131 3.34 -3.59 13.31
N MET A 132 2.33 -2.71 13.31
CA MET A 132 2.51 -1.28 13.64
C MET A 132 2.99 -1.03 15.07
N THR A 133 2.66 -1.92 16.00
CA THR A 133 3.20 -1.90 17.36
C THR A 133 4.73 -2.03 17.42
N GLU A 134 5.37 -2.64 16.42
CA GLU A 134 6.83 -2.73 16.33
C GLU A 134 7.47 -1.59 15.52
N VAL A 135 6.76 -1.06 14.52
CA VAL A 135 7.28 -0.03 13.62
C VAL A 135 7.16 1.36 14.23
N LEU A 136 6.02 1.69 14.86
CA LEU A 136 5.75 3.03 15.40
C LEU A 136 6.76 3.48 16.47
N PRO A 137 7.16 2.66 17.45
CA PRO A 137 8.15 3.09 18.45
C PRO A 137 9.50 3.45 17.83
N LYS A 138 9.94 2.72 16.80
CA LYS A 138 11.19 3.02 16.06
C LYS A 138 11.07 4.34 15.33
N LEU A 139 9.90 4.59 14.72
CA LEU A 139 9.60 5.84 14.04
C LEU A 139 9.65 7.04 14.99
N VAL A 140 8.92 6.98 16.09
CA VAL A 140 8.87 8.08 17.07
C VAL A 140 10.26 8.36 17.66
N ALA A 141 11.00 7.31 18.04
CA ALA A 141 12.37 7.47 18.54
C ALA A 141 13.30 8.13 17.52
N ARG A 142 13.16 7.80 16.22
CA ARG A 142 13.92 8.42 15.14
C ARG A 142 13.56 9.90 14.97
N VAL A 143 12.27 10.23 14.97
CA VAL A 143 11.77 11.61 14.87
C VAL A 143 12.34 12.44 16.01
N GLN A 144 12.20 11.96 17.26
CA GLN A 144 12.73 12.65 18.43
C GLN A 144 14.24 12.90 18.29
N THR A 145 15.02 11.83 18.09
CA THR A 145 16.49 11.91 17.97
C THR A 145 16.90 12.90 16.88
N ARG A 146 16.25 12.86 15.72
CA ARG A 146 16.55 13.74 14.60
C ARG A 146 16.19 15.19 14.92
N MET A 147 15.00 15.44 15.44
CA MET A 147 14.55 16.81 15.76
C MET A 147 15.38 17.43 16.89
N GLU A 148 15.82 16.63 17.85
CA GLU A 148 16.78 17.05 18.88
C GLU A 148 18.12 17.43 18.25
N GLY A 149 18.66 16.58 17.38
CA GLY A 149 19.91 16.84 16.65
C GLY A 149 19.87 18.10 15.77
N LEU A 150 18.68 18.44 15.24
CA LEU A 150 18.47 19.66 14.46
C LEU A 150 18.17 20.90 15.32
N GLY A 151 18.06 20.76 16.65
CA GLY A 151 17.68 21.85 17.56
C GLY A 151 16.22 22.31 17.39
N LEU A 152 15.38 21.49 16.75
CA LEU A 152 13.96 21.77 16.51
C LEU A 152 13.06 21.18 17.61
N TRP A 153 13.58 20.25 18.41
CA TRP A 153 12.83 19.64 19.51
C TRP A 153 12.53 20.66 20.61
N ARG A 154 11.24 21.01 20.72
CA ARG A 154 10.67 21.94 21.70
C ARG A 154 9.36 21.36 22.20
N ASN A 155 8.87 21.87 23.33
CA ASN A 155 7.61 21.41 23.93
C ASN A 155 6.45 21.37 22.92
N ASP A 156 6.33 22.37 22.06
CA ASP A 156 5.26 22.43 21.05
C ASP A 156 5.39 21.31 20.00
N LEU A 157 6.61 21.04 19.51
CA LEU A 157 6.84 19.97 18.54
C LEU A 157 6.71 18.59 19.18
N ALA A 158 7.17 18.43 20.42
CA ALA A 158 6.98 17.20 21.19
C ALA A 158 5.48 16.90 21.35
N ALA A 159 4.67 17.89 21.72
CA ALA A 159 3.22 17.74 21.82
C ALA A 159 2.56 17.36 20.48
N VAL A 160 3.03 17.93 19.36
CA VAL A 160 2.57 17.54 18.02
C VAL A 160 2.93 16.10 17.70
N VAL A 161 4.16 15.68 17.97
CA VAL A 161 4.63 14.30 17.73
C VAL A 161 3.87 13.31 18.60
N ASP A 162 3.62 13.64 19.87
CA ASP A 162 2.83 12.80 20.78
C ASP A 162 1.36 12.69 20.33
N ALA A 163 0.76 13.78 19.83
CA ALA A 163 -0.58 13.76 19.27
C ALA A 163 -0.66 12.87 18.02
N LEU A 164 0.25 13.06 17.06
CA LEU A 164 0.32 12.22 15.86
C LEU A 164 0.55 10.75 16.22
N LYS A 165 1.43 10.47 17.20
CA LYS A 165 1.65 9.12 17.70
C LYS A 165 0.34 8.52 18.25
N GLY A 166 -0.39 9.27 19.07
CA GLY A 166 -1.67 8.84 19.63
C GLY A 166 -2.68 8.48 18.52
N GLU A 167 -2.78 9.31 17.48
CA GLU A 167 -3.65 9.02 16.33
C GLU A 167 -3.25 7.73 15.59
N VAL A 168 -1.95 7.46 15.46
CA VAL A 168 -1.46 6.20 14.89
C VAL A 168 -1.81 5.02 15.80
N GLU A 169 -1.61 5.13 17.11
CA GLU A 169 -1.94 4.07 18.07
C GLU A 169 -3.44 3.74 18.04
N ASP A 170 -4.29 4.77 18.00
CA ASP A 170 -5.76 4.60 18.01
C ASP A 170 -6.29 3.91 16.74
N GLY A 171 -5.72 4.18 15.57
CA GLY A 171 -6.21 3.63 14.32
C GLY A 171 -5.46 2.41 13.80
N LEU A 172 -4.17 2.29 14.10
CA LEU A 172 -3.26 1.33 13.45
C LEU A 172 -2.64 0.31 14.41
N SER A 173 -2.97 0.27 15.71
CA SER A 173 -2.39 -0.69 16.67
C SER A 173 -2.46 -2.15 16.21
N ASP A 174 -3.59 -2.57 15.63
CA ASP A 174 -3.80 -3.94 15.12
C ASP A 174 -3.52 -4.05 13.61
N GLY A 175 -2.87 -3.03 13.06
CA GLY A 175 -2.49 -2.89 11.67
C GLY A 175 -1.11 -3.46 11.35
N TRP A 176 -0.84 -3.58 10.06
CA TRP A 176 0.40 -4.10 9.52
C TRP A 176 0.92 -3.20 8.42
N LEU A 177 2.23 -3.15 8.25
CA LEU A 177 2.89 -2.59 7.09
C LEU A 177 3.47 -3.73 6.29
N VAL A 178 2.87 -3.99 5.14
CA VAL A 178 3.18 -5.10 4.25
C VAL A 178 4.12 -4.61 3.17
N HIS A 179 5.32 -5.18 3.11
CA HIS A 179 6.25 -4.96 2.02
C HIS A 179 5.85 -5.81 0.82
N MET A 180 5.68 -5.17 -0.32
CA MET A 180 5.35 -5.75 -1.61
C MET A 180 6.51 -5.52 -2.57
N THR A 181 6.95 -6.59 -3.22
CA THR A 181 8.00 -6.55 -4.24
C THR A 181 7.41 -6.91 -5.59
N CYS A 182 7.66 -6.07 -6.59
CA CYS A 182 7.17 -6.24 -7.96
C CYS A 182 8.32 -6.66 -8.90
N TYR A 183 8.07 -7.64 -9.76
CA TYR A 183 9.07 -8.20 -10.68
C TYR A 183 9.21 -7.43 -12.01
N GLY A 184 8.12 -6.83 -12.52
CA GLY A 184 8.12 -6.17 -13.83
C GLY A 184 8.85 -4.82 -13.87
N ASP A 185 9.02 -4.19 -12.71
CA ASP A 185 9.81 -2.97 -12.47
C ASP A 185 10.19 -3.02 -10.97
N PRO A 186 11.41 -2.66 -10.55
CA PRO A 186 11.85 -2.67 -9.15
C PRO A 186 11.15 -1.60 -8.30
N TYR A 187 9.82 -1.63 -8.27
CA TYR A 187 9.00 -0.91 -7.33
C TYR A 187 8.84 -1.78 -6.09
N GLU A 188 9.30 -1.23 -4.98
CA GLU A 188 8.91 -1.68 -3.64
C GLU A 188 7.74 -0.80 -3.19
N ILE A 189 6.73 -1.43 -2.61
CA ILE A 189 5.56 -0.75 -2.08
C ILE A 189 5.34 -1.26 -0.67
N TRP A 190 5.02 -0.36 0.25
CA TRP A 190 4.65 -0.70 1.61
C TRP A 190 3.19 -0.36 1.81
N VAL A 191 2.33 -1.37 1.89
CA VAL A 191 0.89 -1.18 2.07
C VAL A 191 0.56 -1.23 3.56
N ALA A 192 -0.06 -0.17 4.07
CA ALA A 192 -0.53 -0.13 5.45
C ALA A 192 -1.96 -0.66 5.52
N THR A 193 -2.16 -1.61 6.42
CA THR A 193 -3.46 -2.17 6.74
C THR A 193 -3.85 -1.82 8.17
N ALA A 194 -5.15 -1.82 8.43
CA ALA A 194 -5.71 -1.70 9.76
C ALA A 194 -6.81 -2.74 9.97
N LEU A 195 -7.01 -3.16 11.22
CA LEU A 195 -8.13 -4.03 11.56
C LEU A 195 -9.43 -3.22 11.60
N GLU A 196 -10.43 -3.66 10.85
CA GLU A 196 -11.80 -3.15 10.91
C GLU A 196 -12.73 -4.33 11.17
N GLU A 197 -13.40 -4.34 12.32
CA GLU A 197 -14.17 -5.49 12.82
C GLU A 197 -13.28 -6.74 12.90
N GLU A 198 -13.38 -7.63 11.91
CA GLU A 198 -12.60 -8.89 11.82
C GLU A 198 -11.74 -8.97 10.54
N ARG A 199 -11.66 -7.88 9.76
CA ARG A 199 -10.95 -7.85 8.46
C ARG A 199 -9.83 -6.82 8.45
N GLN A 200 -8.76 -7.14 7.72
CA GLN A 200 -7.72 -6.16 7.41
C GLN A 200 -8.15 -5.33 6.21
N VAL A 201 -8.17 -4.01 6.36
CA VAL A 201 -8.48 -3.05 5.30
C VAL A 201 -7.25 -2.22 5.00
N VAL A 202 -7.07 -1.83 3.73
CA VAL A 202 -5.96 -0.96 3.34
C VAL A 202 -6.31 0.49 3.61
N VAL A 203 -5.46 1.15 4.40
CA VAL A 203 -5.64 2.55 4.82
C VAL A 203 -4.59 3.47 4.21
N GLY A 204 -3.57 2.89 3.57
CA GLY A 204 -2.48 3.64 2.98
C GLY A 204 -1.50 2.77 2.22
N MET A 205 -0.64 3.39 1.45
CA MET A 205 0.50 2.75 0.80
C MET A 205 1.64 3.75 0.71
N LEU A 206 2.90 3.35 0.90
CA LEU A 206 4.18 4.05 0.69
C LEU A 206 4.89 3.42 -0.51
N THR A 207 5.68 4.19 -1.26
CA THR A 207 6.58 3.66 -2.31
C THR A 207 8.05 3.82 -1.99
N MET A 208 8.34 4.29 -0.78
CA MET A 208 9.66 4.33 -0.21
C MET A 208 9.52 4.26 1.30
N LEU A 209 10.14 3.27 1.91
CA LEU A 209 10.32 3.20 3.35
C LEU A 209 11.81 3.37 3.65
N PRO A 210 12.20 4.23 4.59
CA PRO A 210 13.62 4.39 4.91
C PRO A 210 14.23 3.09 5.46
N PRO A 211 15.54 2.83 5.24
CA PRO A 211 16.19 1.62 5.73
C PRO A 211 16.10 1.39 7.23
N TRP A 212 16.06 2.47 8.02
CA TRP A 212 15.91 2.39 9.47
C TRP A 212 14.50 1.97 9.93
N LEU A 213 13.51 1.93 9.04
CA LEU A 213 12.20 1.29 9.23
C LEU A 213 12.08 -0.07 8.53
N GLY A 214 13.17 -0.59 7.97
CA GLY A 214 13.17 -1.88 7.26
C GLY A 214 12.81 -1.78 5.78
N GLY A 215 12.91 -0.61 5.17
CA GLY A 215 12.94 -0.52 3.70
C GLY A 215 14.33 -0.78 3.13
N HIS A 216 14.45 -0.74 1.80
CA HIS A 216 15.72 -0.93 1.11
C HIS A 216 16.09 0.34 0.32
N GLN A 217 17.39 0.60 0.17
CA GLN A 217 17.84 1.53 -0.85
C GLN A 217 17.83 0.80 -2.19
N PRO A 218 17.24 1.38 -3.26
CA PRO A 218 17.37 0.82 -4.58
C PRO A 218 18.86 0.77 -4.96
N SER A 219 19.31 -0.33 -5.55
CA SER A 219 20.69 -0.42 -6.02
C SER A 219 20.94 0.58 -7.17
N GLU A 220 22.15 1.13 -7.28
CA GLU A 220 22.52 2.04 -8.38
C GLU A 220 22.23 1.42 -9.76
N GLU A 221 22.43 0.11 -9.91
CA GLU A 221 22.14 -0.64 -11.15
C GLU A 221 20.64 -0.61 -11.53
N VAL A 222 19.75 -0.69 -10.54
CA VAL A 222 18.31 -0.54 -10.73
C VAL A 222 17.96 0.87 -11.22
N VAL A 223 18.63 1.89 -10.69
CA VAL A 223 18.38 3.28 -11.09
C VAL A 223 18.94 3.59 -12.48
N GLU A 224 20.16 3.13 -12.78
CA GLU A 224 20.75 3.26 -14.12
C GLU A 224 19.96 2.49 -15.18
N GLY A 225 19.42 1.31 -14.83
CA GLY A 225 18.56 0.52 -15.70
C GLY A 225 17.28 1.24 -16.12
N ARG A 226 16.68 2.04 -15.21
CA ARG A 226 15.51 2.90 -15.49
C ARG A 226 15.84 4.02 -16.49
N LEU A 227 17.03 4.60 -16.39
CA LEU A 227 17.46 5.66 -17.31
C LEU A 227 17.70 5.15 -18.73
N ARG A 228 18.17 3.90 -18.87
CA ARG A 228 18.53 3.30 -20.17
C ARG A 228 17.35 2.69 -20.94
N THR A 229 16.28 2.27 -20.26
CA THR A 229 15.12 1.60 -20.89
C THR A 229 14.08 2.55 -21.50
N ARG A 230 14.16 3.87 -21.23
CA ARG A 230 13.30 4.87 -21.90
C ARG A 230 13.91 5.31 -23.23
N THR A 231 13.32 4.83 -24.33
CA THR A 231 13.58 5.35 -25.68
C THR A 231 12.99 6.76 -25.80
N PRO A 232 13.62 7.71 -26.52
CA PRO A 232 13.20 9.13 -26.55
C PRO A 232 11.82 9.41 -27.17
N SER A 233 11.12 8.39 -27.68
CA SER A 233 9.87 8.55 -28.44
C SER A 233 8.59 8.20 -27.67
N SER A 234 8.66 7.65 -26.45
CA SER A 234 7.46 7.46 -25.61
C SER A 234 7.22 8.69 -24.74
N SER A 235 6.55 9.68 -25.34
CA SER A 235 5.97 10.83 -24.65
C SER A 235 4.78 10.40 -23.80
N THR A 236 5.01 9.66 -22.72
CA THR A 236 4.21 9.81 -21.50
C THR A 236 5.02 10.70 -20.56
N THR A 237 4.52 11.91 -20.34
CA THR A 237 5.08 12.92 -19.44
C THR A 237 4.96 12.49 -17.98
N LEU A 238 5.66 11.42 -17.59
CA LEU A 238 6.06 11.21 -16.20
C LEU A 238 7.52 11.62 -16.15
N GLY A 239 7.71 12.87 -15.73
CA GLY A 239 9.00 13.52 -15.58
C GLY A 239 10.01 12.56 -14.96
N VAL A 240 11.23 12.63 -15.47
CA VAL A 240 12.41 12.04 -14.87
C VAL A 240 12.35 12.34 -13.37
N VAL A 241 12.17 11.30 -12.53
CA VAL A 241 12.58 11.38 -11.13
C VAL A 241 14.09 11.52 -11.20
N ARG A 242 14.57 12.77 -11.29
CA ARG A 242 15.99 13.06 -11.18
C ARG A 242 16.39 12.61 -9.78
N GLU A 243 17.35 11.70 -9.70
CA GLU A 243 18.14 11.47 -8.48
C GLU A 243 18.56 12.84 -7.91
N GLY A 244 18.37 13.00 -6.60
CA GLY A 244 18.42 14.29 -5.90
C GLY A 244 17.06 14.98 -5.69
N THR A 245 15.98 14.46 -6.29
CA THR A 245 14.60 14.87 -5.99
C THR A 245 13.70 13.65 -5.99
N ILE A 246 13.27 13.25 -4.81
CA ILE A 246 12.06 12.44 -4.60
C ILE A 246 10.95 12.97 -5.48
N ASP A 247 10.09 12.08 -5.96
CA ASP A 247 8.84 12.48 -6.57
C ASP A 247 8.02 13.27 -5.54
N SER A 248 8.20 14.60 -5.55
CA SER A 248 7.59 15.65 -4.72
C SER A 248 6.05 15.69 -4.79
N ASN A 249 5.46 14.69 -5.39
CA ASN A 249 4.04 14.54 -5.64
C ASN A 249 3.33 13.76 -4.53
N TRP A 250 4.07 13.00 -3.72
CA TRP A 250 3.53 12.36 -2.52
C TRP A 250 3.21 13.37 -1.41
N LEU A 251 4.01 14.43 -1.40
CA LEU A 251 4.07 15.63 -0.58
C LEU A 251 5.23 16.40 -1.23
N PRO A 252 5.17 17.71 -1.53
CA PRO A 252 6.27 18.46 -2.16
C PRO A 252 7.41 18.71 -1.17
N LEU A 253 7.93 17.65 -0.59
CA LEU A 253 8.79 17.68 0.58
C LEU A 253 10.01 16.80 0.32
N ALA A 254 11.15 17.44 0.13
CA ALA A 254 12.42 16.74 -0.07
C ALA A 254 12.76 15.94 1.20
N VAL A 255 13.19 14.69 1.05
CA VAL A 255 13.85 13.82 2.06
C VAL A 255 15.34 13.90 1.79
N GLU A 256 16.12 13.77 2.85
CA GLU A 256 17.58 13.84 2.78
C GLU A 256 18.17 12.45 2.56
N GLU A 257 19.03 12.29 1.55
CA GLU A 257 19.82 11.08 1.32
C GLU A 257 21.02 11.09 2.28
N PHE A 258 21.24 9.99 3.00
CA PHE A 258 22.41 9.76 3.86
C PHE A 258 23.18 8.54 3.38
#